data_AF-A0A937RFR0-F1
#
_entry.id   AF-A0A937RFR0-F1
#
_cell.length_a   1.000
_cell.length_b   1.000
_cell.length_c   1.000
_cell.angle_alpha   90.00
_cell.angle_beta   90.00
_cell.angle_gamma   90.00
#
_symmetry.space_group_name_H-M   'P 1'
#
loop_
_entity.id
_entity.type
_entity.pdbx_description
1 polymer ?
#
loop_
_entity_poly.entity_id
_entity_poly.type
_entity_poly.pdbx_seq_one_letter_code
_entity_poly.pdbx_strand_id
1 'polypeptide(L)'
;MLWHRTKARQAFPALAEGMQTLSPEMGEKYHEIVLAGLPEALRSLWEDYMATMVKREYRSKIFRDLQAKGKAEGKAEDLLTILEIRRVHVPDDARERIIACTDLDQLDIWLRRAVTATTLDDVIRE
;
A
#
# COMPACT_ATOMS: atom_id res chain seq x y z
N MET A 1 -26.32 -4.52 -26.02
CA MET A 1 -25.06 -4.63 -25.22
C MET A 1 -24.03 -3.54 -25.53
N LEU A 2 -23.81 -3.13 -26.80
CA LEU A 2 -22.83 -2.06 -27.13
C LEU A 2 -23.17 -0.68 -26.52
N TRP A 3 -24.45 -0.31 -26.48
CA TRP A 3 -24.90 1.03 -26.07
C TRP A 3 -24.53 1.41 -24.63
N HIS A 4 -24.64 0.46 -23.68
CA HIS A 4 -24.27 0.69 -22.28
C HIS A 4 -22.75 0.86 -22.10
N ARG A 5 -21.93 0.15 -22.88
CA ARG A 5 -20.47 0.28 -22.83
C ARG A 5 -20.00 1.64 -23.34
N THR A 6 -20.62 2.15 -24.41
CA THR A 6 -20.27 3.46 -24.98
C THR A 6 -20.66 4.62 -24.06
N LYS A 7 -21.85 4.58 -23.44
CA LYS A 7 -22.27 5.61 -22.47
C LYS A 7 -21.42 5.59 -21.19
N ALA A 8 -21.10 4.41 -20.66
CA ALA A 8 -20.23 4.32 -19.47
C ALA A 8 -18.87 4.96 -19.72
N ARG A 9 -18.25 4.70 -20.88
CA ARG A 9 -16.95 5.27 -21.26
C ARG A 9 -16.96 6.79 -21.38
N GLN A 10 -18.09 7.39 -21.76
CA GLN A 10 -18.26 8.84 -21.85
C GLN A 10 -18.37 9.50 -20.46
N ALA A 11 -18.79 8.76 -19.43
CA ALA A 11 -18.89 9.26 -18.06
C ALA A 11 -17.56 9.18 -17.29
N PHE A 12 -16.61 8.36 -17.77
CA PHE A 12 -15.33 8.13 -17.11
C PHE A 12 -14.47 9.40 -16.89
N PRO A 13 -14.36 10.34 -17.84
CA PRO A 13 -13.61 11.59 -17.60
C PRO A 13 -14.18 12.43 -16.46
N ALA A 14 -15.51 12.64 -16.45
CA ALA A 14 -16.18 13.43 -15.42
C ALA A 14 -16.09 12.76 -14.03
N LEU A 15 -16.15 11.42 -13.99
CA LEU A 15 -15.93 10.67 -12.75
C LEU A 15 -14.49 10.83 -12.25
N ALA A 16 -13.49 10.73 -13.13
CA ALA A 16 -12.08 10.88 -12.77
C ALA A 16 -11.77 12.31 -12.28
N GLU A 17 -12.35 13.34 -12.90
CA GLU A 17 -12.23 14.73 -12.47
C GLU A 17 -12.89 14.95 -11.10
N GLY A 18 -14.10 14.41 -10.90
CA GLY A 18 -14.77 14.44 -9.60
C GLY A 18 -13.93 13.79 -8.49
N MET A 19 -13.29 12.65 -8.77
CA MET A 19 -12.41 11.98 -7.81
C MET A 19 -11.18 12.82 -7.43
N GLN A 20 -10.68 13.70 -8.31
CA GLN A 20 -9.55 14.58 -8.02
C GLN A 20 -9.91 15.73 -7.07
N THR A 21 -11.20 16.06 -6.95
CA THR A 21 -11.70 17.08 -6.00
C THR A 21 -11.87 16.54 -4.58
N LEU A 22 -11.76 15.23 -4.39
CA LEU A 22 -11.85 14.57 -3.09
C LEU A 22 -10.51 14.67 -2.34
N SER A 23 -10.56 14.74 -1.01
CA SER A 23 -9.36 14.61 -0.19
C SER A 23 -8.68 13.25 -0.43
N PRO A 24 -7.35 13.11 -0.23
CA PRO A 24 -6.64 11.84 -0.43
C PRO A 24 -7.27 10.65 0.31
N GLU A 25 -7.72 10.87 1.54
CA GLU A 25 -8.41 9.87 2.38
C GLU A 25 -9.77 9.44 1.80
N MET A 26 -10.48 10.36 1.15
CA MET A 26 -11.75 10.05 0.47
C MET A 26 -11.51 9.40 -0.88
N GLY A 27 -10.40 9.70 -1.56
CA GLY A 27 -10.00 9.09 -2.83
C GLY A 27 -9.79 7.57 -2.74
N GLU A 28 -9.15 7.11 -1.66
CA GLU A 28 -8.93 5.67 -1.40
C GLU A 28 -10.26 4.92 -1.23
N LYS A 29 -11.17 5.44 -0.38
CA LYS A 29 -12.49 4.82 -0.16
C LYS A 29 -13.40 4.88 -1.39
N TYR A 30 -13.35 5.98 -2.15
CA TYR A 30 -14.21 6.12 -3.33
C TYR A 30 -13.81 5.19 -4.46
N HIS A 31 -12.53 4.84 -4.60
CA HIS A 31 -12.11 3.87 -5.60
C HIS A 31 -12.79 2.51 -5.38
N GLU A 32 -12.81 2.01 -4.14
CA GLU A 32 -13.47 0.75 -3.80
C GLU A 32 -14.99 0.81 -4.01
N ILE A 33 -15.63 1.92 -3.62
CA ILE A 33 -17.07 2.13 -3.80
C ILE A 33 -17.44 2.15 -5.29
N VAL A 34 -16.65 2.84 -6.13
CA VAL A 34 -16.84 2.89 -7.58
C VAL A 34 -16.67 1.50 -8.19
N LEU A 35 -15.63 0.73 -7.78
CA LEU A 35 -15.41 -0.62 -8.27
C LEU A 35 -16.50 -1.61 -7.85
N ALA A 36 -17.06 -1.44 -6.64
CA ALA A 36 -18.15 -2.26 -6.12
C ALA A 36 -19.48 -2.02 -6.86
N GLY A 37 -19.73 -0.79 -7.32
CA GLY A 37 -20.92 -0.42 -8.08
C GLY A 37 -20.87 -0.78 -9.57
N LEU A 38 -19.69 -1.11 -10.12
CA LEU A 38 -19.52 -1.41 -11.54
C LEU A 38 -19.68 -2.92 -11.83
N PRO A 39 -20.48 -3.30 -12.85
CA PRO A 39 -20.40 -4.64 -13.43
C PRO A 39 -18.99 -4.97 -13.89
N GLU A 40 -18.56 -6.23 -13.79
CA GLU A 40 -17.19 -6.69 -14.11
C GLU A 40 -16.65 -6.12 -15.44
N ALA A 41 -17.47 -6.19 -16.50
CA ALA A 41 -17.09 -5.70 -17.81
C ALA A 41 -16.87 -4.18 -17.89
N LEU A 42 -17.51 -3.40 -17.01
CA LEU A 42 -17.30 -1.96 -16.88
C LEU A 42 -16.17 -1.63 -15.91
N ARG A 43 -15.89 -2.52 -14.93
CA ARG A 43 -14.73 -2.43 -14.05
C ARG A 43 -13.42 -2.50 -14.84
N SER A 44 -13.25 -3.53 -15.67
CA SER A 44 -12.02 -3.65 -16.48
C SER A 44 -11.83 -2.47 -17.45
N LEU A 45 -12.92 -1.97 -18.03
CA LEU A 45 -12.87 -0.79 -18.91
C LEU A 45 -12.50 0.50 -18.15
N TRP A 46 -12.95 0.62 -16.90
CA TRP A 46 -12.60 1.73 -16.01
C TRP A 46 -11.14 1.66 -15.57
N GLU A 47 -10.64 0.47 -15.22
CA GLU A 47 -9.24 0.22 -14.89
C GLU A 47 -8.32 0.56 -16.08
N ASP A 48 -8.66 0.11 -17.29
CA ASP A 48 -7.93 0.48 -18.51
C ASP A 48 -7.92 1.99 -18.75
N TYR A 49 -9.08 2.65 -18.55
CA TYR A 49 -9.19 4.10 -18.69
C TYR A 49 -8.33 4.83 -17.67
N MET A 50 -8.41 4.47 -16.39
CA MET A 50 -7.60 5.05 -15.31
C MET A 50 -6.10 4.82 -15.56
N ALA A 51 -5.68 3.63 -16.01
CA ALA A 51 -4.30 3.36 -16.36
C ALA A 51 -3.76 4.27 -17.48
N THR A 52 -4.61 4.71 -18.40
CA THR A 52 -4.24 5.63 -19.48
C THR A 52 -4.29 7.11 -19.10
N MET A 53 -5.26 7.54 -18.29
CA MET A 53 -5.46 8.93 -17.87
C MET A 53 -4.58 9.34 -16.68
N VAL A 54 -4.32 8.42 -15.76
CA VAL A 54 -3.54 8.66 -14.53
C VAL A 54 -2.04 8.59 -14.83
N LYS A 55 -1.62 9.19 -15.94
CA LYS A 55 -0.28 8.96 -16.51
C LYS A 55 0.85 9.77 -15.89
N ARG A 56 0.64 10.66 -14.90
CA ARG A 56 1.79 11.37 -14.29
C ARG A 56 1.66 11.78 -12.81
N GLU A 57 0.52 12.26 -12.34
CA GLU A 57 0.50 13.00 -11.06
C GLU A 57 0.03 12.17 -9.85
N TYR A 58 -1.11 11.47 -9.99
CA TYR A 58 -1.63 10.54 -8.95
C TYR A 58 -0.67 9.35 -8.69
N ARG A 59 0.10 8.96 -9.71
CA ARG A 59 1.10 7.88 -9.65
C ARG A 59 2.35 8.22 -8.86
N SER A 60 2.60 9.48 -8.50
CA SER A 60 3.86 9.83 -7.85
C SER A 60 3.74 9.77 -6.34
N LYS A 61 3.04 10.69 -5.67
CA LYS A 61 3.12 10.76 -4.21
C LYS A 61 2.30 9.67 -3.52
N ILE A 62 1.00 9.59 -3.74
CA ILE A 62 0.12 8.62 -3.07
C ILE A 62 0.57 7.18 -3.33
N PHE A 63 0.84 6.83 -4.59
CA PHE A 63 1.33 5.50 -4.93
C PHE A 63 2.71 5.19 -4.34
N ARG A 64 3.65 6.15 -4.31
CA ARG A 64 4.95 5.94 -3.65
C ARG A 64 4.79 5.81 -2.14
N ASP A 65 3.90 6.59 -1.53
CA ASP A 65 3.63 6.55 -0.09
C ASP A 65 3.01 5.19 0.29
N LEU A 66 2.00 4.71 -0.47
CA LEU A 66 1.40 3.38 -0.29
C LEU A 66 2.39 2.24 -0.52
N GLN A 67 3.22 2.34 -1.58
CA GLN A 67 4.24 1.34 -1.85
C GLN A 67 5.31 1.32 -0.74
N ALA A 68 5.73 2.48 -0.24
CA ALA A 68 6.69 2.59 0.84
C ALA A 68 6.11 2.01 2.15
N LYS A 69 4.85 2.34 2.46
CA LYS A 69 4.12 1.78 3.61
C LYS A 69 4.03 0.26 3.53
N GLY A 70 3.53 -0.29 2.42
CA GLY A 70 3.44 -1.75 2.27
C GLY A 70 4.79 -2.45 2.31
N LYS A 71 5.86 -1.80 1.82
CA LYS A 71 7.23 -2.34 1.93
C LYS A 71 7.75 -2.31 3.37
N ALA A 72 7.40 -1.29 4.15
CA ALA A 72 7.78 -1.19 5.55
C ALA A 72 7.05 -2.23 6.39
N GLU A 73 5.73 -2.37 6.20
CA GLU A 73 4.90 -3.40 6.84
C GLU A 73 5.45 -4.80 6.57
N GLY A 74 5.71 -5.15 5.30
CA GLY A 74 6.29 -6.45 4.96
C GLY A 74 7.67 -6.69 5.57
N LYS A 75 8.55 -5.68 5.61
CA LYS A 75 9.86 -5.80 6.27
C LYS A 75 9.75 -5.98 7.79
N ALA A 76 8.81 -5.32 8.44
CA ALA A 76 8.56 -5.48 9.87
C ALA A 76 8.04 -6.89 10.19
N GLU A 77 7.13 -7.43 9.36
CA GLU A 77 6.64 -8.80 9.46
C GLU A 77 7.75 -9.84 9.25
N ASP A 78 8.60 -9.65 8.22
CA ASP A 78 9.77 -10.50 7.96
C ASP A 78 10.74 -10.48 9.15
N LEU A 79 10.98 -9.30 9.74
CA LEU A 79 11.86 -9.16 10.89
C LEU A 79 11.35 -9.95 12.09
N LEU A 80 10.06 -9.81 12.42
CA LEU A 80 9.43 -10.56 13.51
C LEU A 80 9.47 -12.08 13.25
N THR A 81 9.24 -12.49 12.00
CA THR A 81 9.35 -13.89 11.59
C THR A 81 10.76 -14.45 11.80
N ILE A 82 11.79 -13.69 11.42
CA ILE A 82 13.18 -14.09 11.66
C ILE A 82 13.46 -14.18 13.16
N LEU A 83 13.06 -13.19 13.96
CA LEU A 83 13.27 -13.19 15.41
C LEU A 83 12.61 -14.41 16.08
N GLU A 84 11.41 -14.80 15.62
CA GLU A 84 10.73 -16.02 16.05
C GLU A 84 11.54 -17.29 15.70
N ILE A 85 11.99 -17.42 14.45
CA ILE A 85 12.83 -18.55 13.99
C ILE A 85 14.12 -18.63 14.82
N ARG A 86 14.70 -17.48 15.16
CA ARG A 86 15.91 -17.35 16.00
C ARG A 86 15.64 -17.57 17.48
N ARG A 87 14.36 -17.72 17.88
CA ARG A 87 13.90 -17.84 19.28
C ARG A 87 14.32 -16.67 20.15
N VAL A 88 14.39 -15.48 19.56
CA VAL A 88 14.64 -14.23 20.28
C VAL A 88 13.30 -13.74 20.83
N HIS A 89 13.21 -13.56 22.15
CA HIS A 89 12.01 -13.01 22.77
C HIS A 89 11.84 -11.53 22.36
N VAL A 90 10.65 -11.20 21.85
CA VAL A 90 10.26 -9.84 21.50
C VAL A 90 9.10 -9.42 22.41
N PRO A 91 9.35 -8.53 23.38
CA PRO A 91 8.30 -7.92 24.19
C PRO A 91 7.29 -7.12 23.34
N ASP A 92 6.06 -6.97 23.84
CA ASP A 92 4.96 -6.34 23.10
C ASP A 92 5.27 -4.89 22.68
N ASP A 93 5.92 -4.10 23.54
CA ASP A 93 6.35 -2.73 23.24
C ASP A 93 7.36 -2.66 22.10
N ALA A 94 8.30 -3.60 22.05
CA ALA A 94 9.23 -3.72 20.95
C ALA A 94 8.55 -4.19 19.66
N ARG A 95 7.57 -5.10 19.77
CA ARG A 95 6.77 -5.57 18.65
C ARG A 95 5.98 -4.41 18.02
N GLU A 96 5.32 -3.61 18.83
CA GLU A 96 4.60 -2.40 18.40
C GLU A 96 5.54 -1.40 17.72
N ARG A 97 6.73 -1.16 18.30
CA ARG A 97 7.76 -0.30 17.70
C ARG A 97 8.23 -0.81 16.34
N ILE A 98 8.42 -2.12 16.19
CA ILE A 98 8.83 -2.73 14.90
C ILE A 98 7.72 -2.56 13.85
N ILE A 99 6.47 -2.85 14.19
CA ILE A 99 5.33 -2.75 13.28
C ILE A 99 5.06 -1.29 12.88
N ALA A 100 5.22 -0.34 13.80
CA ALA A 100 5.00 1.08 13.53
C ALA A 100 6.14 1.73 12.74
N CYS A 101 7.27 1.05 12.55
CA CYS A 101 8.43 1.62 11.87
C CYS A 101 8.17 1.75 10.36
N THR A 102 8.20 2.98 9.85
CA THR A 102 8.07 3.28 8.41
C THR A 102 9.41 3.58 7.74
N ASP A 103 10.51 3.61 8.50
CA ASP A 103 11.86 3.84 8.00
C ASP A 103 12.42 2.55 7.39
N LEU A 104 12.46 2.51 6.05
CA LEU A 104 12.92 1.35 5.30
C LEU A 104 14.42 1.05 5.50
N ASP A 105 15.24 2.08 5.75
CA ASP A 105 16.68 1.90 5.94
C ASP A 105 16.95 1.31 7.33
N GLN A 106 16.23 1.80 8.35
CA GLN A 106 16.28 1.23 9.69
C GLN A 106 15.81 -0.23 9.70
N LEU A 107 14.69 -0.53 9.03
CA LEU A 107 14.20 -1.91 8.90
C LEU A 107 15.19 -2.83 8.17
N ASP A 108 15.91 -2.34 7.15
CA ASP A 108 16.95 -3.12 6.48
C ASP A 108 18.13 -3.46 7.40
N ILE A 109 18.54 -2.50 8.23
CA ILE A 109 19.60 -2.71 9.24
C ILE A 109 19.15 -3.77 10.25
N TRP A 110 17.94 -3.65 10.79
CA TRP A 110 17.40 -4.62 11.75
C TRP A 110 17.28 -6.02 11.14
N LEU A 111 16.77 -6.13 9.90
CA LEU A 111 16.69 -7.41 9.20
C LEU A 111 18.06 -8.09 9.08
N ARG A 112 19.10 -7.36 8.68
CA ARG A 112 20.47 -7.92 8.58
C ARG A 112 21.00 -8.38 9.93
N ARG A 113 20.76 -7.61 10.99
CA ARG A 113 21.18 -7.95 12.35
C ARG A 113 20.46 -9.20 12.86
N ALA A 114 19.15 -9.30 12.62
CA ALA A 114 18.30 -10.39 13.09
C ALA A 114 18.77 -11.79 12.63
N VAL A 115 19.36 -11.89 11.45
CA VAL A 115 19.88 -13.18 10.90
C VAL A 115 20.86 -13.87 11.85
N THR A 116 21.65 -13.10 12.60
CA THR A 116 22.68 -13.64 13.52
C THR A 116 22.43 -13.31 14.99
N ALA A 117 21.39 -12.52 15.28
CA ALA A 117 21.06 -12.07 16.62
C ALA A 117 20.84 -13.23 17.60
N THR A 118 21.22 -12.99 18.85
CA THR A 118 20.97 -13.85 20.00
C THR A 118 20.00 -13.18 20.99
N THR A 119 19.94 -11.85 20.96
CA THR A 119 19.05 -11.03 21.77
C THR A 119 18.33 -10.01 20.89
N LEU A 120 17.26 -9.41 21.40
CA LEU A 120 16.57 -8.32 20.71
C LEU A 120 17.45 -7.07 20.59
N ASP A 121 18.29 -6.81 21.60
CA ASP A 121 19.20 -5.66 21.62
C ASP A 121 20.22 -5.70 20.47
N ASP A 122 20.68 -6.90 20.09
CA ASP A 122 21.56 -7.11 18.93
C ASP A 122 20.95 -6.54 17.62
N VAL A 123 19.62 -6.42 17.58
CA VAL A 123 18.84 -5.96 16.44
C VAL A 123 18.52 -4.48 16.54
N ILE A 124 17.83 -4.06 17.61
CA ILE A 124 17.16 -2.75 17.69
C ILE A 124 17.98 -1.63 18.32
N ARG A 125 19.25 -1.90 18.69
CA ARG A 125 20.19 -0.88 19.15
C ARG A 125 20.37 0.24 18.11
N GLU A 126 20.64 1.46 18.56
CA GLU A 126 20.99 2.60 17.69
C GLU A 126 22.26 2.31 16.88
#